data_AF-A0A832FDU8-F1
#
_entry.id   AF-A0A832FDU8-F1
#
_cell.length_a   1.000
_cell.length_b   1.000
_cell.length_c   1.000
_cell.angle_alpha   90.00
_cell.angle_beta   90.00
_cell.angle_gamma   90.00
#
_symmetry.space_group_name_H-M   'P 1'
#
loop_
_entity.id
_entity.type
_entity.pdbx_description
1 polymer ?
#
loop_
_entity_poly.entity_id
_entity_poly.type
_entity_poly.pdbx_seq_one_letter_code
_entity_poly.pdbx_strand_id
1 'polypeptide(L)'
;MHIEIHDNTRLREIQEIFSDFYPYLRIEFFRKPHEKYESSGESFSISPEAKVGDIKKTHVSGLLEILPLNKVSEVEREFKDRFGLSVQILRRQNDHWEQSTGTDDFTLKELNEIARNSSDEFVVSDYEEGWEQDEGFDKPVIEN
;
A
#
# COMPACT_ATOMS: atom_id res chain seq x y z
N MET A 1 -1.52 -14.82 5.18
CA MET A 1 -2.64 -14.34 6.00
C MET A 1 -3.93 -14.97 5.51
N HIS A 2 -4.97 -14.95 6.34
CA HIS A 2 -6.27 -15.51 5.99
C HIS A 2 -7.37 -14.49 6.25
N ILE A 3 -8.31 -14.38 5.32
CA ILE A 3 -9.46 -13.48 5.41
C ILE A 3 -10.73 -14.30 5.18
N GLU A 4 -11.64 -14.29 6.15
CA GLU A 4 -12.96 -14.88 5.97
C GLU A 4 -13.89 -13.86 5.30
N ILE A 5 -14.44 -14.24 4.15
CA ILE A 5 -15.31 -13.37 3.35
C ILE A 5 -16.68 -14.02 3.28
N HIS A 6 -17.68 -13.34 3.84
CA HIS A 6 -19.09 -13.72 3.78
C HIS A 6 -19.98 -12.48 3.64
N ASP A 7 -21.28 -12.66 3.44
CA ASP A 7 -22.20 -11.55 3.13
C ASP A 7 -22.21 -10.44 4.19
N ASN A 8 -22.01 -10.78 5.46
CA ASN A 8 -22.01 -9.80 6.55
C ASN A 8 -20.65 -9.13 6.80
N THR A 9 -19.58 -9.54 6.12
CA THR A 9 -18.25 -8.97 6.29
C THR A 9 -18.27 -7.55 5.75
N ARG A 10 -17.83 -6.57 6.54
CA ARG A 10 -17.64 -5.20 6.04
C ARG A 10 -16.36 -5.12 5.23
N LEU A 11 -16.35 -4.27 4.22
CA LEU A 11 -15.14 -4.02 3.42
C LEU A 11 -13.99 -3.53 4.30
N ARG A 12 -14.27 -2.69 5.31
CA ARG A 12 -13.28 -2.23 6.28
C ARG A 12 -12.53 -3.37 6.95
N GLU A 13 -13.22 -4.44 7.34
CA GLU A 13 -12.58 -5.58 8.03
C GLU A 13 -11.52 -6.22 7.12
N ILE A 14 -11.83 -6.35 5.83
CA ILE A 14 -10.88 -6.88 4.83
C ILE A 14 -9.69 -5.92 4.67
N GLN A 15 -9.95 -4.61 4.62
CA GLN A 15 -8.90 -3.59 4.50
C GLN A 15 -7.96 -3.58 5.70
N GLU A 16 -8.51 -3.65 6.92
CA GLU A 16 -7.75 -3.65 8.17
C GLU A 16 -6.89 -4.90 8.28
N ILE A 17 -7.46 -6.09 8.07
CA ILE A 17 -6.68 -7.35 8.09
C ILE A 17 -5.55 -7.30 7.05
N PHE A 18 -5.83 -6.79 5.84
CA PHE A 18 -4.81 -6.69 4.81
C PHE A 18 -3.67 -5.74 5.20
N SER A 19 -4.01 -4.53 5.65
CA SER A 19 -3.01 -3.49 6.01
C SER A 19 -2.26 -3.82 7.31
N ASP A 20 -2.84 -4.60 8.22
CA ASP A 20 -2.11 -5.12 9.39
C ASP A 20 -0.96 -6.05 8.99
N PHE A 21 -1.13 -6.83 7.91
CA PHE A 21 -0.09 -7.69 7.36
C PHE A 21 0.86 -6.96 6.40
N TYR A 22 0.37 -5.96 5.68
CA TYR A 22 1.14 -5.15 4.72
C TYR A 22 0.99 -3.65 5.04
N PRO A 23 1.77 -3.10 6.00
CA PRO A 23 1.55 -1.74 6.52
C PRO A 23 1.70 -0.61 5.49
N TYR A 24 2.37 -0.87 4.37
CA TYR A 24 2.58 0.09 3.30
C TYR A 24 1.69 -0.17 2.08
N LEU A 25 0.76 -1.13 2.19
CA LEU A 25 -0.22 -1.47 1.16
C LEU A 25 -1.64 -1.34 1.70
N ARG A 26 -2.59 -1.11 0.79
CA ARG A 26 -4.01 -1.06 1.10
C ARG A 26 -4.83 -1.63 -0.04
N ILE A 27 -5.97 -2.24 0.30
CA ILE A 27 -7.00 -2.61 -0.68
C ILE A 27 -8.05 -1.50 -0.77
N GLU A 28 -8.42 -1.13 -1.99
CA GLU A 28 -9.63 -0.34 -2.27
C GLU A 28 -10.61 -1.13 -3.14
N PHE A 29 -11.91 -0.90 -2.91
CA PHE A 29 -13.00 -1.62 -3.57
C PHE A 29 -13.75 -0.71 -4.55
N PHE A 30 -14.09 -1.24 -5.72
CA PHE A 30 -14.71 -0.47 -6.80
C PHE A 30 -15.97 -1.13 -7.35
N ARG A 31 -16.96 -0.31 -7.73
CA ARG A 31 -18.23 -0.78 -8.31
C ARG A 31 -18.08 -1.44 -9.67
N LYS A 32 -17.06 -1.06 -10.44
CA LYS A 32 -16.73 -1.64 -11.75
C LYS A 32 -15.25 -2.04 -11.77
N PRO A 33 -14.87 -3.12 -12.46
CA PRO A 33 -13.47 -3.37 -12.75
C PRO A 33 -12.93 -2.22 -13.62
N HIS A 34 -11.77 -1.67 -13.28
CA HIS A 34 -11.11 -0.66 -14.10
C HIS A 34 -10.63 -1.28 -15.41
N GLU A 35 -10.84 -0.60 -16.54
CA GLU A 35 -10.18 -0.96 -17.80
C GLU A 35 -8.76 -0.39 -17.79
N LYS A 36 -7.80 -1.19 -18.29
CA LYS A 36 -6.41 -0.76 -18.52
C LYS A 36 -6.46 0.58 -19.28
N TYR A 37 -5.84 1.63 -18.74
CA TYR A 37 -5.72 2.99 -19.30
C TYR A 37 -6.78 4.05 -18.95
N GLU A 38 -7.83 3.75 -18.16
CA GLU A 38 -8.68 4.83 -17.64
C GLU A 38 -8.28 5.27 -16.22
N SER A 39 -7.78 6.50 -16.10
CA SER A 39 -7.78 7.22 -14.82
C SER A 39 -9.21 7.67 -14.52
N SER A 40 -10.04 6.76 -14.03
CA SER A 40 -11.42 7.05 -13.65
C SER A 40 -11.56 7.05 -12.14
N GLY A 41 -11.10 8.17 -11.55
CA GLY A 41 -11.66 8.92 -10.41
C GLY A 41 -12.20 8.18 -9.18
N GLU A 42 -11.87 8.72 -8.01
CA GLU A 42 -12.46 8.43 -6.68
C GLU A 42 -13.99 8.17 -6.67
N SER A 43 -14.72 8.67 -7.68
CA SER A 43 -16.14 8.49 -7.99
C SER A 43 -16.68 7.05 -7.99
N PHE A 44 -15.84 6.02 -8.09
CA PHE A 44 -16.28 4.61 -8.14
C PHE A 44 -15.90 3.78 -6.91
N SER A 45 -15.22 4.37 -5.93
CA SER A 45 -14.90 3.71 -4.66
C SER A 45 -16.17 3.33 -3.90
N ILE A 46 -16.12 2.19 -3.22
CA ILE A 46 -17.21 1.70 -2.36
C ILE A 46 -16.87 2.07 -0.91
N SER A 47 -17.88 2.54 -0.16
CA SER A 47 -17.71 2.85 1.25
C SER A 47 -17.18 1.63 2.03
N PRO A 48 -16.17 1.81 2.90
CA PRO A 48 -15.67 0.74 3.77
C PRO A 48 -16.74 0.13 4.70
N GLU A 49 -17.83 0.86 4.96
CA GLU A 49 -18.94 0.39 5.81
C GLU A 49 -19.92 -0.51 5.06
N ALA A 50 -19.83 -0.58 3.73
CA ALA A 50 -20.65 -1.49 2.95
C ALA A 50 -20.32 -2.93 3.30
N LYS A 51 -21.35 -3.79 3.30
CA LYS A 51 -21.16 -5.23 3.45
C LYS A 51 -20.87 -5.86 2.10
N VAL A 52 -20.09 -6.93 2.11
CA VAL A 52 -19.79 -7.73 0.93
C VAL A 52 -21.07 -8.19 0.22
N GLY A 53 -22.09 -8.61 0.97
CA GLY A 53 -23.39 -9.05 0.44
C GLY A 53 -24.20 -7.96 -0.28
N ASP A 54 -23.95 -6.67 0.01
CA ASP A 54 -24.63 -5.55 -0.65
C ASP A 54 -24.03 -5.24 -2.04
N ILE A 55 -22.83 -5.76 -2.30
CA ILE A 55 -22.04 -5.46 -3.51
C ILE A 55 -22.10 -6.61 -4.49
N LYS A 56 -21.93 -7.85 -4.00
CA LYS A 56 -21.87 -9.03 -4.85
C LYS A 56 -23.27 -9.54 -5.19
N LYS A 57 -23.44 -9.98 -6.43
CA LYS A 57 -24.65 -10.70 -6.87
C LYS A 57 -24.62 -12.18 -6.48
N THR A 58 -23.42 -12.70 -6.23
CA THR A 58 -23.16 -14.10 -5.91
C THR A 58 -22.86 -14.22 -4.42
N HIS A 59 -23.77 -14.84 -3.65
CA HIS A 59 -23.67 -15.01 -2.20
C HIS A 59 -22.62 -16.06 -1.76
N VAL A 60 -21.48 -16.11 -2.46
CA VAL A 60 -20.38 -17.04 -2.20
C VAL A 60 -19.60 -16.56 -0.97
N SER A 61 -19.41 -17.45 -0.02
CA SER A 61 -18.60 -17.22 1.18
C SER A 61 -17.42 -18.18 1.21
N GLY A 62 -16.32 -17.79 1.84
CA GLY A 62 -15.16 -18.66 1.96
C GLY A 62 -13.94 -17.99 2.57
N LEU A 63 -12.91 -18.81 2.82
CA LEU A 63 -11.61 -18.38 3.29
C LEU A 63 -10.73 -18.02 2.10
N LEU A 64 -10.12 -16.84 2.15
CA LEU A 64 -9.11 -16.37 1.20
C LEU A 64 -7.75 -16.43 1.89
N GLU A 65 -6.83 -17.23 1.34
CA GLU A 65 -5.44 -17.29 1.79
C GLU A 65 -4.60 -16.38 0.87
N ILE A 66 -3.89 -15.43 1.47
CA ILE A 66 -3.00 -14.52 0.74
C ILE A 66 -1.59 -14.68 1.30
N LEU A 67 -0.67 -15.11 0.44
CA LEU A 67 0.73 -15.34 0.76
C LEU A 67 1.59 -14.16 0.31
N PRO A 68 2.71 -13.87 1.01
CA PRO A 68 3.63 -12.79 0.64
C PRO A 68 4.20 -12.92 -0.79
N LEU A 69 4.27 -14.13 -1.31
CA LEU A 69 4.77 -14.45 -2.65
C LEU A 69 3.70 -14.42 -3.74
N ASN A 70 2.42 -14.22 -3.40
CA ASN A 70 1.40 -14.02 -4.41
C ASN A 70 1.65 -12.70 -5.13
N LYS A 71 1.44 -12.72 -6.45
CA LYS A 71 1.47 -11.49 -7.25
C LYS A 71 0.26 -10.63 -6.95
N VAL A 72 0.42 -9.31 -7.07
CA VAL A 72 -0.67 -8.34 -6.95
C VAL A 72 -1.85 -8.73 -7.84
N SER A 73 -1.57 -9.01 -9.12
CA SER A 73 -2.61 -9.40 -10.09
C SER A 73 -3.32 -10.72 -9.77
N GLU A 74 -2.65 -11.65 -9.07
CA GLU A 74 -3.27 -12.91 -8.66
C GLU A 74 -4.28 -12.68 -7.54
N VAL A 75 -3.90 -11.84 -6.56
CA VAL A 75 -4.78 -11.49 -5.43
C VAL A 75 -5.99 -10.71 -5.92
N GLU A 76 -5.80 -9.69 -6.75
CA GLU A 76 -6.91 -8.91 -7.32
C GLU A 76 -7.87 -9.78 -8.14
N ARG A 77 -7.31 -10.68 -8.96
CA ARG A 77 -8.10 -11.65 -9.72
C ARG A 77 -8.85 -12.62 -8.80
N GLU A 78 -8.26 -13.07 -7.71
CA GLU A 78 -8.91 -14.00 -6.80
C GLU A 78 -10.11 -13.38 -6.09
N PHE A 79 -10.01 -12.12 -5.65
CA PHE A 79 -11.17 -11.35 -5.15
C PHE A 79 -12.28 -11.25 -6.20
N LYS A 80 -11.90 -11.02 -7.46
CA LYS A 80 -12.85 -10.88 -8.56
C LYS A 80 -13.54 -12.19 -8.90
N ASP A 81 -12.78 -13.25 -9.11
CA ASP A 81 -13.27 -14.52 -9.63
C ASP A 81 -14.05 -15.31 -8.57
N ARG A 82 -13.58 -15.32 -7.31
CA ARG A 82 -14.24 -16.09 -6.24
C ARG A 82 -15.38 -15.33 -5.58
N PHE A 83 -15.23 -14.03 -5.39
CA PHE A 83 -16.16 -13.23 -4.58
C PHE A 83 -16.90 -12.15 -5.37
N GLY A 84 -16.57 -11.95 -6.64
CA GLY A 84 -17.18 -10.91 -7.48
C GLY A 84 -16.73 -9.49 -7.13
N LEU A 85 -15.73 -9.34 -6.26
CA LEU A 85 -15.29 -8.06 -5.74
C LEU A 85 -14.18 -7.50 -6.64
N SER A 86 -14.41 -6.31 -7.20
CA SER A 86 -13.34 -5.61 -7.93
C SER A 86 -12.51 -4.84 -6.90
N VAL A 87 -11.27 -5.26 -6.74
CA VAL A 87 -10.33 -4.66 -5.79
C VAL A 87 -9.12 -4.12 -6.53
N GLN A 88 -8.47 -3.11 -5.97
CA GLN A 88 -7.12 -2.68 -6.38
C GLN A 88 -6.22 -2.61 -5.15
N ILE A 89 -4.97 -3.00 -5.32
CA ILE A 89 -3.94 -2.89 -4.29
C ILE A 89 -3.16 -1.61 -4.54
N LEU A 90 -3.28 -0.68 -3.60
CA LEU A 90 -2.56 0.59 -3.59
C LEU A 90 -1.32 0.47 -2.73
N ARG A 91 -0.25 1.18 -3.12
CA ARG A 91 0.94 1.34 -2.29
C ARG A 91 0.99 2.75 -1.70
N ARG A 92 1.59 2.85 -0.51
CA ARG A 92 1.90 4.14 0.09
C ARG A 92 3.09 4.77 -0.63
N GLN A 93 2.96 6.04 -0.97
CA GLN A 93 4.03 6.89 -1.46
C GLN A 93 3.90 8.24 -0.75
N ASN A 94 4.87 8.55 0.12
CA ASN A 94 4.77 9.68 1.06
C ASN A 94 3.48 9.61 1.90
N ASP A 95 2.64 10.65 1.82
CA ASP A 95 1.34 10.74 2.49
C ASP A 95 0.14 10.42 1.57
N HIS A 96 0.40 9.84 0.40
CA HIS A 96 -0.64 9.47 -0.56
C HIS A 96 -0.63 7.97 -0.86
N TRP A 97 -1.80 7.46 -1.26
CA TRP A 97 -1.99 6.08 -1.72
C TRP A 97 -2.14 6.10 -3.24
N GLU A 98 -1.29 5.35 -3.92
CA GLU A 98 -1.27 5.34 -5.39
C GLU A 98 -1.36 3.92 -5.92
N GLN A 99 -2.15 3.78 -6.99
CA GLN A 99 -2.07 2.62 -7.85
C GLN A 99 -0.91 2.83 -8.80
N SER A 100 0.07 1.93 -8.79
CA SER A 100 1.20 2.03 -9.71
C SER A 100 0.96 1.15 -10.94
N THR A 101 1.08 1.76 -12.11
CA THR A 101 1.03 1.06 -13.40
C THR A 101 2.16 0.04 -13.47
N GLY A 102 1.85 -1.21 -13.84
CA GLY A 102 2.86 -2.27 -13.94
C GLY A 102 3.24 -2.94 -12.61
N THR A 103 2.43 -2.78 -11.55
CA THR A 103 2.65 -3.51 -10.29
C THR A 103 2.13 -4.94 -10.30
N ASP A 104 1.34 -5.30 -11.32
CA ASP A 104 0.71 -6.61 -11.53
C ASP A 104 1.65 -7.81 -11.34
N ASP A 105 2.93 -7.63 -11.69
CA ASP A 105 3.95 -8.68 -11.66
C ASP A 105 4.74 -8.77 -10.35
N PHE A 106 4.67 -7.76 -9.48
CA PHE A 106 5.32 -7.81 -8.18
C PHE A 106 4.56 -8.71 -7.23
N THR A 107 5.31 -9.39 -6.36
CA THR A 107 4.73 -10.01 -5.17
C THR A 107 4.30 -8.96 -4.16
N LEU A 108 3.32 -9.29 -3.31
CA LEU A 108 2.91 -8.39 -2.22
C LEU A 108 4.07 -8.00 -1.32
N LYS A 109 4.99 -8.94 -1.05
CA LYS A 109 6.20 -8.68 -0.26
C LYS A 109 7.10 -7.64 -0.93
N GLU A 110 7.41 -7.82 -2.22
CA GLU A 110 8.27 -6.88 -2.95
C GLU A 110 7.63 -5.50 -3.01
N LEU A 111 6.33 -5.42 -3.31
CA LEU A 111 5.63 -4.14 -3.41
C LEU A 111 5.60 -3.42 -2.06
N ASN A 112 5.37 -4.14 -0.96
CA ASN A 112 5.38 -3.57 0.39
C ASN A 112 6.77 -3.02 0.77
N GLU A 113 7.86 -3.71 0.42
CA GLU A 113 9.23 -3.21 0.66
C GLU A 113 9.56 -1.99 -0.21
N ILE A 114 9.15 -1.98 -1.48
CA ILE A 114 9.31 -0.80 -2.36
C ILE A 114 8.58 0.40 -1.76
N ALA A 115 7.33 0.19 -1.33
CA ALA A 115 6.50 1.24 -0.73
C ALA A 115 7.12 1.78 0.57
N ARG A 116 7.64 0.88 1.42
CA ARG A 116 8.36 1.23 2.64
C ARG A 116 9.57 2.10 2.35
N ASN A 117 10.46 1.64 1.47
CA ASN A 117 11.68 2.39 1.15
C ASN A 117 11.36 3.78 0.57
N SER A 118 10.35 3.88 -0.31
CA SER A 118 9.94 5.17 -0.87
C SER A 118 9.27 6.11 0.14
N SER A 119 8.74 5.58 1.25
CA SER A 119 8.16 6.39 2.33
C SER A 119 9.21 6.83 3.35
N ASP A 120 10.27 6.02 3.55
CA ASP A 120 11.33 6.28 4.53
C ASP A 120 12.45 7.19 3.97
N GLU A 121 12.69 7.19 2.64
CA GLU A 121 13.82 7.91 1.98
C GLU A 121 13.75 9.44 2.10
N PHE A 122 12.63 10.02 2.57
CA PHE A 122 12.47 11.46 2.79
C PHE A 122 12.81 11.95 4.22
N VAL A 123 13.19 11.06 5.15
CA VAL A 123 13.67 11.46 6.49
C VAL A 123 15.16 11.83 6.43
N VAL A 124 15.52 12.80 5.60
CA VAL A 124 16.77 13.56 5.71
C VAL A 124 16.40 15.04 5.68
N SER A 125 15.78 15.51 6.76
CA SER A 125 15.67 16.94 7.05
C SER A 125 16.79 17.32 8.01
N ASP A 126 17.74 18.10 7.49
CA ASP A 126 18.52 19.10 8.21
C ASP A 126 19.40 18.63 9.38
N TYR A 127 20.36 17.75 9.09
CA TYR A 127 21.64 17.85 9.81
C TYR A 127 22.45 18.96 9.13
N GLU A 128 22.30 20.20 9.60
CA GLU A 128 23.30 21.24 9.35
C GLU A 128 24.62 20.75 9.98
N GLU A 129 25.47 20.16 9.16
CA GLU A 129 26.85 19.88 9.49
C GLU A 129 27.55 21.24 9.62
N GLY A 130 27.66 21.72 10.86
CA GLY A 130 28.40 22.93 11.19
C GLY A 130 29.85 22.76 10.78
N TRP A 131 30.21 23.35 9.63
CA TRP A 131 31.58 23.58 9.24
C TRP A 131 32.17 24.67 10.14
N GLU A 132 32.76 24.30 11.28
CA GLU A 132 33.82 25.13 11.84
C GLU A 132 35.15 24.73 11.19
N GLN A 133 35.44 25.41 10.07
CA GLN A 133 36.81 25.72 9.71
C GLN A 133 37.35 26.63 10.80
N ASP A 134 38.13 26.11 11.75
CA ASP A 134 39.04 26.97 12.50
C ASP A 134 40.44 26.78 11.91
N GLU A 135 40.75 27.68 10.98
CA GLU A 135 42.09 27.85 10.43
C GLU A 135 43.07 28.26 11.53
N GLY A 136 44.29 27.74 11.41
CA GLY A 136 45.38 28.06 12.32
C GLY A 136 45.68 29.57 12.38
N PHE A 137 45.82 30.08 13.61
CA PHE A 137 46.74 31.16 13.91
C PHE A 137 47.74 30.68 14.95
N ASP A 138 48.89 30.27 14.43
CA ASP A 138 50.14 30.06 15.14
C ASP A 138 50.55 31.37 15.84
N LYS A 139 50.58 31.37 17.18
CA LYS A 139 51.12 32.46 17.99
C LYS A 139 52.51 32.04 18.49
N PRO A 140 53.60 32.73 18.12
CA PRO A 140 54.89 32.45 18.73
C PRO A 140 54.92 33.02 20.15
N VAL A 141 55.14 32.15 21.13
CA VAL A 141 55.60 32.55 22.47
C VAL A 141 56.94 31.86 22.69
N ILE A 142 58.02 32.62 22.52
CA ILE A 142 59.34 32.24 23.04
C ILE A 142 59.74 33.34 24.01
N GLU A 143 59.70 33.03 25.30
CA GLU A 143 60.19 33.84 26.39
C GLU A 143 61.41 33.11 26.98
N ASN A 144 62.60 33.61 26.66
CA ASN A 144 63.82 33.70 27.49
C ASN A 144 65.00 34.23 26.68
#